data_AF-A0AAN8HFB1-F1
#
_entry.id   AF-A0AAN8HFB1-F1
#
_cell.length_a   1.000
_cell.length_b   1.000
_cell.length_c   1.000
_cell.angle_alpha   90.00
_cell.angle_beta   90.00
_cell.angle_gamma   90.00
#
_symmetry.space_group_name_H-M   'P 1'
#
loop_
_entity.id
_entity.type
_entity.pdbx_description
1 polymer ?
#
loop_
_entity_poly.entity_id
_entity_poly.type
_entity_poly.pdbx_seq_one_letter_code
_entity_poly.pdbx_strand_id
1 'polypeptide(L)'
;MMTQQQYQAPPPPQSHAHNLQTSPSSSSSSLPPASSSSSYSGYLSFPRYKVVAFRPDKKCVLESDSGERTVLQISKALVLIGAHPNLSFLRENGRGLGSYPEEPITCRRNPIDVDPFTNKVLGAEGPGLYAMGPLVGENFVRFLKGGALAIASDLAKRHRGEEEEDGEKYLAIDRFMDRQKRMKNEVRES
;
A
#
# COMPACT_ATOMS: atom_id res chain seq x y z
N MET A 1 -63.66 -6.65 62.90
CA MET A 1 -62.46 -5.78 63.06
C MET A 1 -61.31 -6.45 62.33
N MET A 2 -60.90 -5.90 61.20
CA MET A 2 -59.86 -6.42 60.31
C MET A 2 -58.51 -5.78 60.68
N THR A 3 -57.47 -6.59 60.87
CA THR A 3 -56.08 -6.12 61.02
C THR A 3 -55.35 -6.28 59.69
N GLN A 4 -54.91 -5.16 59.11
CA GLN A 4 -54.05 -5.12 57.92
C GLN A 4 -52.67 -5.71 58.22
N GLN A 5 -52.20 -6.63 57.36
CA GLN A 5 -50.78 -6.96 57.24
C GLN A 5 -50.12 -6.02 56.24
N GLN A 6 -49.07 -5.32 56.66
CA GLN A 6 -48.20 -4.53 55.77
C GLN A 6 -47.34 -5.47 54.92
N TYR A 7 -47.47 -5.34 53.60
CA TYR A 7 -46.58 -5.96 52.61
C TYR A 7 -45.41 -5.01 52.33
N GLN A 8 -44.17 -5.48 52.47
CA GLN A 8 -42.95 -4.71 52.21
C GLN A 8 -42.35 -5.15 50.86
N ALA A 9 -42.15 -4.20 49.94
CA ALA A 9 -41.65 -4.48 48.59
C ALA A 9 -40.13 -4.80 48.60
N PRO A 10 -39.64 -5.68 47.70
CA PRO A 10 -38.22 -6.02 47.61
C PRO A 10 -37.41 -4.90 46.92
N PRO A 11 -36.10 -4.77 47.24
CA PRO A 11 -35.24 -3.73 46.66
C PRO A 11 -34.85 -4.01 45.20
N PRO A 12 -34.53 -2.96 44.41
CA PRO A 12 -34.19 -3.10 42.99
C PRO A 12 -32.78 -3.70 42.77
N PRO A 13 -32.53 -4.31 41.59
CA PRO A 13 -31.27 -5.00 41.31
C PRO A 13 -30.10 -4.01 41.15
N GLN A 14 -28.96 -4.39 41.74
CA GLN A 14 -27.71 -3.63 41.75
C GLN A 14 -27.07 -3.61 40.36
N SER A 15 -26.68 -2.41 39.91
CA SER A 15 -25.91 -2.18 38.70
C SER A 15 -24.43 -2.53 38.95
N HIS A 16 -23.92 -3.55 38.25
CA HIS A 16 -22.51 -3.90 38.29
C HIS A 16 -21.67 -2.87 37.51
N ALA A 17 -21.23 -1.82 38.19
CA ALA A 17 -20.13 -0.99 37.75
C ALA A 17 -18.81 -1.68 38.16
N HIS A 18 -18.15 -2.38 37.22
CA HIS A 18 -16.82 -2.92 37.46
C HIS A 18 -15.79 -1.78 37.40
N ASN A 19 -15.43 -1.28 38.58
CA ASN A 19 -14.29 -0.42 38.81
C ASN A 19 -13.12 -1.33 39.23
N LEU A 20 -12.16 -1.57 38.35
CA LEU A 20 -11.01 -2.45 38.65
C LEU A 20 -9.80 -1.60 39.04
N GLN A 21 -9.64 -1.42 40.34
CA GLN A 21 -8.42 -0.99 41.01
C GLN A 21 -7.45 -2.18 41.06
N THR A 22 -6.25 -2.07 40.47
CA THR A 22 -5.22 -3.12 40.53
C THR A 22 -4.02 -2.65 41.36
N SER A 23 -3.81 -3.32 42.49
CA SER A 23 -2.56 -3.31 43.26
C SER A 23 -1.57 -4.32 42.67
N PRO A 24 -0.25 -4.10 42.72
CA PRO A 24 0.72 -5.03 42.14
C PRO A 24 1.15 -6.09 43.16
N SER A 25 1.02 -7.37 42.81
CA SER A 25 1.73 -8.46 43.50
C SER A 25 2.40 -9.37 42.48
N SER A 26 3.71 -9.45 42.60
CA SER A 26 4.65 -10.24 41.82
C SER A 26 4.69 -11.71 42.25
N SER A 27 4.62 -12.66 41.31
CA SER A 27 5.27 -13.98 41.42
C SER A 27 5.19 -14.83 40.13
N SER A 28 6.38 -15.11 39.58
CA SER A 28 6.88 -16.30 38.85
C SER A 28 5.95 -17.24 38.05
N SER A 29 6.18 -17.22 36.73
CA SER A 29 6.32 -18.34 35.78
C SER A 29 5.69 -19.71 36.09
N SER A 30 4.57 -19.99 35.41
CA SER A 30 4.27 -21.29 34.81
C SER A 30 3.45 -21.03 33.53
N LEU A 31 3.90 -21.56 32.38
CA LEU A 31 3.22 -21.41 31.09
C LEU A 31 1.94 -22.26 31.10
N PRO A 32 0.74 -21.66 30.94
CA PRO A 32 -0.48 -22.42 30.75
C PRO A 32 -0.64 -22.82 29.27
N PRO A 33 -1.41 -23.89 28.98
CA PRO A 33 -1.71 -24.30 27.61
C PRO A 33 -2.45 -23.17 26.88
N ALA A 34 -2.14 -23.00 25.59
CA ALA A 34 -2.65 -21.94 24.73
C ALA A 34 -4.18 -21.96 24.63
N SER A 35 -4.85 -21.21 25.51
CA SER A 35 -6.20 -20.72 25.32
C SER A 35 -6.15 -19.48 24.42
N SER A 36 -7.12 -19.40 23.51
CA SER A 36 -7.23 -18.50 22.36
C SER A 36 -7.49 -17.03 22.70
N SER A 37 -6.71 -16.45 23.60
CA SER A 37 -6.75 -15.03 23.95
C SER A 37 -5.34 -14.56 24.35
N SER A 38 -4.42 -14.51 23.38
CA SER A 38 -3.15 -13.80 23.54
C SER A 38 -3.40 -12.29 23.45
N SER A 39 -4.17 -11.74 24.38
CA SER A 39 -4.36 -10.29 24.50
C SER A 39 -3.18 -9.75 25.28
N TYR A 40 -2.25 -9.07 24.59
CA TYR A 40 -1.21 -8.29 25.25
C TYR A 40 -1.88 -7.26 26.17
N SER A 41 -1.32 -7.05 27.37
CA SER A 41 -1.84 -6.02 28.28
C SER A 41 -1.91 -4.67 27.57
N GLY A 42 -3.08 -4.02 27.59
CA GLY A 42 -3.34 -2.76 26.89
C GLY A 42 -3.81 -2.90 25.43
N TYR A 43 -3.91 -4.12 24.89
CA TYR A 43 -4.48 -4.38 23.56
C TYR A 43 -5.75 -5.21 23.65
N LEU A 44 -6.84 -4.66 23.12
CA LEU A 44 -8.12 -5.35 23.00
C LEU A 44 -8.50 -5.48 21.52
N SER A 45 -8.64 -6.73 21.07
CA SER A 45 -9.02 -7.06 19.68
C SER A 45 -10.53 -7.24 19.56
N PHE A 46 -11.12 -6.69 18.50
CA PHE A 46 -12.52 -6.89 18.13
C PHE A 46 -12.61 -7.63 16.78
N PRO A 47 -12.31 -8.95 16.74
CA PRO A 47 -12.40 -9.72 15.49
C PRO A 47 -13.85 -9.81 15.01
N ARG A 48 -14.06 -9.83 13.70
CA ARG A 48 -15.40 -9.90 13.06
C ARG A 48 -16.32 -8.71 13.40
N TYR A 49 -15.74 -7.59 13.83
CA TYR A 49 -16.44 -6.31 13.91
C TYR A 49 -16.10 -5.43 12.70
N LYS A 50 -17.05 -4.57 12.31
CA LYS A 50 -16.83 -3.46 11.39
C LYS A 50 -17.03 -2.13 12.11
N VAL A 51 -16.30 -1.11 11.68
CA VAL A 51 -16.53 0.27 12.15
C VAL A 51 -17.75 0.83 11.44
N VAL A 52 -18.75 1.27 12.19
CA VAL A 52 -19.99 1.86 11.66
C VAL A 52 -19.93 3.39 11.66
N ALA A 53 -19.40 3.99 12.73
CA ALA A 53 -19.33 5.44 12.85
C ALA A 53 -18.21 5.91 13.78
N PHE A 54 -17.60 7.03 13.42
CA PHE A 54 -16.86 7.88 14.34
C PHE A 54 -17.75 9.06 14.70
N ARG A 55 -18.11 9.16 15.98
CA ARG A 55 -19.02 10.19 16.48
C ARG A 55 -18.24 11.41 16.99
N PRO A 56 -18.82 12.64 16.92
CA PRO A 56 -18.20 13.85 17.44
C PRO A 56 -17.85 13.82 18.93
N ASP A 57 -18.55 13.00 19.72
CA ASP A 57 -18.29 12.80 21.17
C ASP A 57 -17.11 11.85 21.45
N LYS A 58 -16.22 11.69 20.47
CA LYS A 58 -15.03 10.81 20.53
C LYS A 58 -15.39 9.35 20.81
N LYS A 59 -16.52 8.90 20.25
CA LYS A 59 -16.94 7.50 20.33
C LYS A 59 -16.80 6.81 18.98
N CYS A 60 -16.34 5.57 19.00
CA CYS A 60 -16.35 4.67 17.86
C CYS A 60 -17.46 3.65 18.05
N VAL A 61 -18.33 3.50 17.05
CA VAL A 61 -19.37 2.47 17.03
C VAL A 61 -18.87 1.31 16.20
N LEU A 62 -18.76 0.15 16.83
CA LEU A 62 -18.46 -1.12 16.19
C LEU A 62 -19.73 -1.96 16.09
N GLU A 63 -19.88 -2.72 15.02
CA GLU A 63 -20.98 -3.68 14.84
C GLU A 63 -20.42 -5.07 14.53
N SER A 64 -20.89 -6.07 15.26
CA SER A 64 -20.55 -7.48 15.03
C SER A 64 -21.26 -8.03 13.78
N ASP A 65 -20.91 -9.24 13.39
CA ASP A 65 -21.63 -10.00 12.37
C ASP A 65 -23.07 -10.37 12.77
N SER A 66 -23.36 -10.49 14.07
CA SER A 66 -24.72 -10.67 14.61
C SER A 66 -25.55 -9.38 14.66
N GLY A 67 -24.96 -8.22 14.29
CA GLY A 67 -25.61 -6.92 14.33
C GLY A 67 -25.59 -6.23 15.70
N GLU A 68 -24.92 -6.82 16.70
CA GLU A 68 -24.74 -6.20 18.01
C GLU A 68 -23.79 -5.01 17.91
N ARG A 69 -24.15 -3.91 18.59
CA ARG A 69 -23.37 -2.66 18.56
C ARG A 69 -22.62 -2.43 19.86
N THR A 70 -21.32 -2.24 19.74
CA THR A 70 -20.43 -1.85 20.84
C THR A 70 -19.97 -0.41 20.64
N VAL A 71 -20.03 0.41 21.69
CA VAL A 71 -19.60 1.81 21.64
C VAL A 71 -18.35 1.98 22.49
N LEU A 72 -17.25 2.39 21.86
CA LEU A 72 -15.96 2.59 22.52
C LEU A 72 -15.64 4.07 22.64
N GLN A 73 -15.20 4.50 23.82
CA GLN A 73 -14.60 5.82 24.00
C GLN A 73 -13.17 5.78 23.47
N ILE A 74 -12.83 6.66 22.53
CA ILE A 74 -11.49 6.72 21.93
C ILE A 74 -10.90 8.12 22.05
N SER A 75 -9.58 8.24 22.02
CA SER A 75 -8.90 9.54 21.91
C SER A 75 -8.41 9.81 20.49
N LYS A 76 -8.10 8.76 19.73
CA LYS A 76 -7.62 8.78 18.35
C LYS A 76 -8.10 7.51 17.62
N ALA A 77 -8.20 7.60 16.30
CA ALA A 77 -8.44 6.46 15.41
C ALA A 77 -7.37 6.46 14.31
N LEU A 78 -6.86 5.28 13.97
CA LEU A 78 -5.91 5.07 12.88
C LEU A 78 -6.51 4.05 11.91
N VAL A 79 -6.70 4.44 10.66
CA VAL A 79 -7.35 3.61 9.63
C VAL A 79 -6.27 2.98 8.76
N LEU A 80 -6.04 1.67 8.94
CA LEU A 80 -4.98 0.91 8.29
C LEU A 80 -5.56 -0.25 7.45
N ILE A 81 -6.50 0.05 6.56
CA ILE A 81 -7.23 -0.95 5.74
C ILE A 81 -6.55 -1.28 4.39
N GLY A 82 -5.32 -0.78 4.19
CA GLY A 82 -4.59 -0.89 2.94
C GLY A 82 -4.52 0.44 2.17
N ALA A 83 -3.93 0.37 0.98
CA ALA A 83 -3.77 1.51 0.08
C ALA A 83 -4.32 1.16 -1.31
N HIS A 84 -4.90 2.15 -1.97
CA HIS A 84 -5.37 2.05 -3.35
C HIS A 84 -4.73 3.18 -4.16
N PRO A 85 -3.83 2.88 -5.12
CA PRO A 85 -3.17 3.92 -5.90
C PRO A 85 -4.20 4.68 -6.74
N ASN A 86 -4.08 6.00 -6.84
CA ASN A 86 -4.87 6.79 -7.78
C ASN A 86 -4.12 6.88 -9.11
N LEU A 87 -4.61 6.13 -10.11
CA LEU A 87 -4.05 6.07 -11.45
C LEU A 87 -5.00 6.67 -12.51
N SER A 88 -5.95 7.52 -12.10
CA SER A 88 -6.95 8.10 -13.02
C SER A 88 -6.37 8.99 -14.12
N PHE A 89 -5.09 9.39 -13.99
CA PHE A 89 -4.35 10.14 -14.99
C PHE A 89 -3.86 9.25 -16.15
N LEU A 90 -3.90 7.93 -15.99
CA LEU A 90 -3.58 6.96 -17.03
C LEU A 90 -4.85 6.49 -17.73
N ARG A 91 -4.70 6.14 -19.01
CA ARG A 91 -5.76 5.48 -19.77
C ARG A 91 -6.24 4.23 -19.02
N GLU A 92 -7.55 4.07 -18.91
CA GLU A 92 -8.19 2.91 -18.26
C GLU A 92 -7.66 2.65 -16.82
N ASN A 93 -7.26 3.70 -16.10
CA ASN A 93 -6.63 3.62 -14.78
C ASN A 93 -5.34 2.77 -14.75
N GLY A 94 -4.63 2.67 -15.87
CA GLY A 94 -3.38 1.92 -15.99
C GLY A 94 -3.53 0.40 -15.94
N ARG A 95 -4.75 -0.14 -16.14
CA ARG A 95 -5.03 -1.59 -16.10
C ARG A 95 -4.08 -2.42 -16.96
N GLY A 96 -3.83 -2.00 -18.20
CA GLY A 96 -2.91 -2.68 -19.12
C GLY A 96 -1.44 -2.70 -18.68
N LEU A 97 -1.07 -1.95 -17.64
CA LEU A 97 0.29 -1.96 -17.10
C LEU A 97 0.51 -3.05 -16.04
N GLY A 98 -0.57 -3.69 -15.56
CA GLY A 98 -0.50 -4.71 -14.51
C GLY A 98 -0.21 -6.10 -15.05
N SER A 99 0.20 -7.01 -14.15
CA SER A 99 0.38 -8.43 -14.49
C SER A 99 -0.91 -9.09 -14.98
N TYR A 100 -2.07 -8.58 -14.55
CA TYR A 100 -3.42 -9.02 -14.95
C TYR A 100 -4.19 -7.84 -15.58
N PRO A 101 -4.22 -7.71 -16.92
CA PRO A 101 -4.82 -6.57 -17.62
C PRO A 101 -6.32 -6.36 -17.35
N GLU A 102 -7.04 -7.43 -17.00
CA GLU A 102 -8.48 -7.39 -16.72
C GLU A 102 -8.81 -6.90 -15.30
N GLU A 103 -7.82 -6.82 -14.42
CA GLU A 103 -8.00 -6.43 -13.02
C GLU A 103 -7.51 -5.00 -12.75
N PRO A 104 -8.09 -4.28 -11.77
CA PRO A 104 -7.55 -3.00 -11.35
C PRO A 104 -6.14 -3.16 -10.74
N ILE A 105 -5.28 -2.16 -10.94
CA ILE A 105 -3.94 -2.14 -10.35
C ILE A 105 -4.04 -2.07 -8.82
N THR A 106 -3.32 -2.96 -8.14
CA THR A 106 -3.22 -2.98 -6.67
C THR A 106 -1.82 -3.33 -6.22
N CYS A 107 -1.39 -2.81 -5.07
CA CYS A 107 -0.04 -3.02 -4.53
C CYS A 107 0.27 -4.47 -4.09
N ARG A 108 -0.66 -5.42 -4.28
CA ARG A 108 -0.56 -6.78 -3.72
C ARG A 108 -1.09 -7.87 -4.63
N ARG A 109 -2.23 -7.67 -5.30
CA ARG A 109 -2.83 -8.70 -6.18
C ARG A 109 -2.46 -8.52 -7.65
N ASN A 110 -2.43 -7.27 -8.09
CA ASN A 110 -2.16 -6.92 -9.49
C ASN A 110 -1.22 -5.70 -9.54
N PRO A 111 0.06 -5.86 -9.17
CA PRO A 111 1.04 -4.79 -9.28
C PRO A 111 1.31 -4.45 -10.76
N ILE A 112 1.88 -3.27 -11.01
CA ILE A 112 2.43 -2.91 -12.31
C ILE A 112 3.58 -3.87 -12.62
N ASP A 113 3.54 -4.45 -13.82
CA ASP A 113 4.54 -5.39 -14.28
C ASP A 113 5.79 -4.65 -14.78
N VAL A 114 6.94 -5.02 -14.23
CA VAL A 114 8.22 -4.35 -14.49
C VAL A 114 9.33 -5.35 -14.71
N ASP A 115 10.32 -4.97 -15.51
CA ASP A 115 11.58 -5.69 -15.58
C ASP A 115 12.28 -5.64 -14.21
N PRO A 116 12.68 -6.79 -13.63
CA PRO A 116 13.17 -6.86 -12.25
C PRO A 116 14.54 -6.20 -12.03
N PHE A 117 15.29 -5.90 -13.10
CA PHE A 117 16.64 -5.33 -13.00
C PHE A 117 16.68 -3.82 -13.30
N THR A 118 15.75 -3.35 -14.12
CA THR A 118 15.68 -1.95 -14.60
C THR A 118 14.47 -1.21 -14.07
N ASN A 119 13.45 -1.91 -13.57
CA ASN A 119 12.14 -1.38 -13.17
C ASN A 119 11.36 -0.71 -14.32
N LYS A 120 11.70 -1.02 -15.57
CA LYS A 120 10.96 -0.55 -16.74
C LYS A 120 9.60 -1.25 -16.81
N VAL A 121 8.52 -0.50 -17.04
CA VAL A 121 7.18 -1.08 -17.20
C VAL A 121 7.09 -1.88 -18.49
N LEU A 122 6.68 -3.14 -18.38
CA LEU A 122 6.65 -4.08 -19.51
C LEU A 122 5.42 -3.85 -20.42
N GLY A 123 4.28 -3.52 -19.83
CA GLY A 123 3.03 -3.23 -20.56
C GLY A 123 2.94 -1.82 -21.17
N ALA A 124 4.04 -1.06 -21.20
CA ALA A 124 4.02 0.31 -21.70
C ALA A 124 4.18 0.36 -23.24
N GLU A 125 3.28 1.05 -23.94
CA GLU A 125 3.34 1.23 -25.40
C GLU A 125 4.43 2.22 -25.86
N GLY A 126 5.04 2.98 -24.94
CA GLY A 126 6.05 4.01 -25.23
C GLY A 126 7.33 3.85 -24.42
N PRO A 127 8.46 4.43 -24.91
CA PRO A 127 9.71 4.42 -24.16
C PRO A 127 9.61 5.28 -22.90
N GLY A 128 10.38 4.91 -21.87
CA GLY A 128 10.63 5.78 -20.71
C GLY A 128 9.67 5.65 -19.54
N LEU A 129 8.76 4.67 -19.52
CA LEU A 129 7.92 4.42 -18.35
C LEU A 129 8.58 3.43 -17.37
N TYR A 130 8.68 3.85 -16.11
CA TYR A 130 9.20 3.06 -15.00
C TYR A 130 8.23 3.10 -13.83
N ALA A 131 8.24 2.08 -13.00
CA ALA A 131 7.48 2.03 -11.75
C ALA A 131 8.34 1.43 -10.63
N MET A 132 8.10 1.84 -9.39
CA MET A 132 8.83 1.33 -8.22
C MET A 132 7.98 1.48 -6.95
N GLY A 133 8.40 0.86 -5.84
CA GLY A 133 7.68 0.95 -4.58
C GLY A 133 6.34 0.20 -4.60
N PRO A 134 5.30 0.69 -3.90
CA PRO A 134 4.05 -0.06 -3.76
C PRO A 134 3.36 -0.40 -5.09
N LEU A 135 3.59 0.39 -6.14
CA LEU A 135 3.02 0.13 -7.47
C LEU A 135 3.52 -1.19 -8.07
N VAL A 136 4.74 -1.61 -7.77
CA VAL A 136 5.33 -2.88 -8.25
C VAL A 136 5.29 -3.98 -7.19
N GLY A 137 4.48 -3.79 -6.12
CA GLY A 137 4.35 -4.75 -5.03
C GLY A 137 5.36 -4.58 -3.88
N GLU A 138 6.26 -3.59 -3.97
CA GLU A 138 7.26 -3.33 -2.94
C GLU A 138 6.71 -2.44 -1.81
N ASN A 139 6.33 -3.06 -0.71
CA ASN A 139 5.70 -2.37 0.42
C ASN A 139 6.69 -1.98 1.55
N PHE A 140 7.99 -2.22 1.37
CA PHE A 140 9.01 -1.88 2.36
C PHE A 140 9.91 -0.74 1.89
N VAL A 141 10.14 0.23 2.77
CA VAL A 141 10.98 1.41 2.52
C VAL A 141 12.39 1.04 2.03
N ARG A 142 12.94 -0.08 2.50
CA ARG A 142 14.27 -0.55 2.10
C ARG A 142 14.40 -0.80 0.60
N PHE A 143 13.31 -1.16 -0.08
CA PHE A 143 13.33 -1.48 -1.51
C PHE A 143 13.31 -0.22 -2.40
N LEU A 144 12.75 0.89 -1.91
CA LEU A 144 12.68 2.15 -2.67
C LEU A 144 14.04 2.62 -3.16
N LYS A 145 15.08 2.56 -2.32
CA LYS A 145 16.42 3.00 -2.73
C LYS A 145 17.01 2.12 -3.84
N GLY A 146 16.75 0.81 -3.79
CA GLY A 146 17.19 -0.13 -4.82
C GLY A 146 16.49 0.12 -6.16
N GLY A 147 15.15 0.26 -6.13
CA GLY A 147 14.36 0.57 -7.32
C GLY A 147 14.78 1.89 -7.98
N ALA A 148 15.00 2.95 -7.19
CA ALA A 148 15.47 4.23 -7.72
C ALA A 148 16.85 4.12 -8.40
N LEU A 149 17.78 3.37 -7.81
CA LEU A 149 19.10 3.13 -8.40
C LEU A 149 19.01 2.33 -9.71
N ALA A 150 18.16 1.31 -9.77
CA ALA A 150 17.92 0.51 -10.96
C ALA A 150 17.43 1.39 -12.13
N ILE A 151 16.41 2.23 -11.88
CA ILE A 151 15.87 3.18 -12.87
C ILE A 151 16.95 4.17 -13.32
N ALA A 152 17.65 4.80 -12.38
CA ALA A 152 18.69 5.79 -12.71
C ALA A 152 19.85 5.17 -13.51
N SER A 153 20.24 3.94 -13.18
CA SER A 153 21.28 3.19 -13.89
C SER A 153 20.85 2.86 -15.33
N ASP A 154 19.62 2.39 -15.53
CA ASP A 154 19.07 2.10 -16.86
C ASP A 154 18.97 3.37 -17.71
N LEU A 155 18.46 4.47 -17.15
CA LEU A 155 18.42 5.78 -17.82
C LEU A 155 19.83 6.26 -18.21
N ALA A 156 20.79 6.18 -17.30
CA ALA A 156 22.16 6.63 -17.58
C ALA A 156 22.87 5.79 -18.64
N LYS A 157 22.56 4.49 -18.74
CA LYS A 157 23.06 3.62 -19.82
C LYS A 157 22.44 3.97 -21.16
N ARG A 158 21.14 4.28 -21.19
CA ARG A 158 20.44 4.67 -22.43
C ARG A 158 20.93 5.99 -22.97
N HIS A 159 21.11 7.00 -22.13
CA HIS A 159 21.67 8.28 -22.57
C HIS A 159 23.06 8.12 -23.22
N ARG A 160 23.92 7.26 -22.67
CA ARG A 160 25.22 6.95 -23.28
C ARG A 160 25.09 6.19 -24.60
N GLY A 161 24.20 5.21 -24.67
CA GLY A 161 23.95 4.46 -25.91
C GLY A 161 23.33 5.31 -27.02
N GLU A 162 22.42 6.23 -26.68
CA GLU A 162 21.84 7.21 -27.60
C GLU A 162 22.89 8.21 -28.09
N GLU A 163 23.77 8.70 -27.22
CA GLU A 163 24.91 9.55 -27.59
C GLU A 163 25.90 8.82 -28.53
N GLU A 164 26.13 7.52 -28.30
CA GLU A 164 26.99 6.67 -29.15
C GLU A 164 26.34 6.38 -30.52
N GLU A 165 25.06 6.00 -30.57
CA GLU A 165 24.32 5.78 -31.83
C GLU A 165 24.19 7.07 -32.66
N ASP A 166 23.86 8.20 -32.03
CA ASP A 166 23.80 9.49 -32.72
C ASP A 166 25.18 9.89 -33.25
N GLY A 167 26.24 9.69 -32.45
CA GLY A 167 27.63 9.93 -32.86
C GLY A 167 28.05 9.11 -34.08
N GLU A 168 27.74 7.81 -34.09
CA GLU A 168 28.01 6.92 -35.24
C GLU A 168 27.23 7.35 -36.49
N LYS A 169 25.98 7.81 -36.31
CA LYS A 169 25.13 8.29 -37.40
C LYS A 169 25.67 9.57 -38.03
N TYR A 170 26.15 10.53 -37.22
CA TYR A 170 26.82 11.74 -37.72
C TYR A 170 28.11 11.39 -38.48
N LEU A 171 28.94 10.49 -37.94
CA LEU A 171 30.15 10.00 -38.61
C LEU A 171 29.86 9.26 -39.93
N ALA A 172 28.72 8.56 -40.02
CA ALA A 172 28.28 7.91 -41.25
C ALA A 172 27.83 8.93 -42.30
N ILE A 173 27.07 9.96 -41.89
CA ILE A 173 26.63 11.06 -42.76
C ILE A 173 27.83 11.84 -43.30
N ASP A 174 28.81 12.17 -42.45
CA ASP A 174 29.98 12.95 -42.86
C ASP A 174 30.82 12.19 -43.90
N ARG A 175 31.05 10.89 -43.67
CA ARG A 175 31.71 10.00 -44.65
C ARG A 175 30.97 9.92 -45.98
N PHE A 176 29.64 9.91 -45.97
CA PHE A 176 28.83 9.92 -47.19
C PHE A 176 29.00 11.24 -47.96
N MET A 177 28.96 12.37 -47.26
CA MET A 177 29.11 13.70 -47.87
C MET A 177 30.49 13.90 -48.49
N ASP A 178 31.54 13.41 -47.85
CA ASP A 178 32.91 13.42 -48.41
C ASP A 178 33.05 12.56 -49.66
N ARG A 179 32.39 11.39 -49.69
CA ARG A 179 32.38 10.52 -50.87
C ARG A 179 31.68 11.18 -52.05
N GLN A 180 30.56 11.87 -51.80
CA GLN A 180 29.84 12.64 -52.83
C GLN A 180 30.66 13.82 -53.36
N LYS A 181 31.43 14.51 -52.51
CA LYS A 181 32.35 15.57 -52.94
C LYS A 181 33.45 15.03 -53.86
N ARG A 182 34.05 13.88 -53.53
CA ARG A 182 35.07 13.25 -54.38
C ARG A 182 34.52 12.88 -55.76
N MET A 183 33.35 12.25 -55.80
CA MET A 183 32.70 11.90 -57.08
C MET A 183 32.35 13.14 -57.91
N LYS A 184 31.92 14.24 -57.29
CA LYS A 184 31.64 15.49 -57.99
C LYS A 184 32.90 16.18 -58.54
N ASN A 185 34.04 16.04 -57.86
CA ASN A 185 35.31 16.57 -58.36
C ASN A 185 35.85 15.75 -59.52
N GLU A 186 35.77 14.41 -59.45
CA GLU A 186 36.21 13.51 -60.54
C GLU A 186 35.40 13.70 -61.83
N VAL A 187 34.09 13.95 -61.71
CA VAL A 187 33.21 14.23 -62.88
C VAL A 187 33.47 15.62 -63.48
N ARG A 188 34.08 16.55 -62.73
CA ARG A 188 34.33 17.92 -63.18
C ARG A 188 35.72 18.11 -63.80
N GLU A 189 36.62 17.14 -63.60
CA GLU A 189 37.95 17.07 -64.21
C GLU A 189 38.00 16.14 -65.44
N SER A 190 36.86 15.56 -65.85
CA SER A 190 36.69 14.76 -67.07
C SER A 190 36.02 15.58 -68.17
#